data_AF-A0A4P5WWL5-F1
#
_entry.id   AF-A0A4P5WWL5-F1
#
_cell.length_a   1.000
_cell.length_b   1.000
_cell.length_c   1.000
_cell.angle_alpha   90.00
_cell.angle_beta   90.00
_cell.angle_gamma   90.00
#
_symmetry.space_group_name_H-M   'P 1'
#
loop_
_entity.id
_entity.type
_entity.pdbx_description
1 polymer ?
#
loop_
_entity_poly.entity_id
_entity_poly.type
_entity_poly.pdbx_seq_one_letter_code
_entity_poly.pdbx_strand_id
1 'polypeptide(L)'
;MSSESGQQQSDLLISGYLDDQLDVQQLQQLQQLLLQSPQLADRFAQQHLLHDRLRNLGMLAFAVPAESPSARAVSVVPGSKRLLFSRRQLRRFLTAVCVLLIGVSAGFIFWSGLAGTPAAAASAELQRLLQASARQVDRTWQLAVEETVASDLRRRRPLPGRAAQRPPKVSLDGALLCVRSGGHFVLTRTLPDGTQFLTGSDGLCSWAVRPDQSVRVSRNPAHFSRDIPGHEHSMSFVQIDQLLAQLKSNYHIQVLPGVTAAGDAEESLEHSDQLMIAVRRRKVPGPGRVEISYDSLTGDIHQLRFIDMPYGPDRLTLRMTLVSEESLQPAFFSHDSHHPPEWRVEQE
;
A
#
# COMPACT_ATOMS: atom_id res chain seq x y z
N MET A 1 26.66 36.01 26.73
CA MET A 1 25.92 36.97 25.89
C MET A 1 26.04 36.69 24.39
N SER A 2 27.03 35.93 23.91
CA SER A 2 27.20 35.63 22.46
C SER A 2 26.39 34.46 21.91
N SER A 3 25.78 33.63 22.78
CA SER A 3 25.02 32.44 22.36
C SER A 3 23.54 32.72 22.07
N GLU A 4 22.96 33.74 22.73
CA GLU A 4 21.55 34.12 22.54
C GLU A 4 21.33 34.85 21.21
N SER A 5 22.29 35.69 20.79
CA SER A 5 22.22 36.38 19.50
C SER A 5 22.31 35.42 18.31
N GLY A 6 23.08 34.34 18.43
CA GLY A 6 23.16 33.30 17.41
C GLY A 6 21.87 32.49 17.24
N GLN A 7 21.16 32.22 18.36
CA GLN A 7 19.87 31.53 18.34
C GLN A 7 18.75 32.41 17.77
N GLN A 8 18.72 33.70 18.13
CA GLN A 8 17.76 34.65 17.56
C GLN A 8 17.95 34.80 16.03
N GLN A 9 19.20 34.83 15.56
CA GLN A 9 19.50 34.88 14.14
C GLN A 9 19.02 33.62 13.40
N SER A 10 19.21 32.43 13.98
CA SER A 10 18.72 31.19 13.37
C SER A 10 17.20 31.11 13.34
N ASP A 11 16.52 31.57 14.39
CA ASP A 11 15.06 31.54 14.47
C ASP A 11 14.42 32.51 13.47
N LEU A 12 15.06 33.64 13.19
CA LEU A 12 14.64 34.58 12.14
C LEU A 12 14.80 33.99 10.75
N LEU A 13 15.88 33.26 10.49
CA LEU A 13 16.07 32.57 9.20
C LEU A 13 15.06 31.44 9.02
N ILE A 14 14.75 30.68 10.06
CA ILE A 14 13.73 29.63 9.99
C ILE A 14 12.34 30.24 9.75
N SER A 15 11.97 31.28 10.50
CA SER A 15 10.68 31.96 10.32
C SER A 15 10.56 32.57 8.92
N GLY A 16 11.60 33.27 8.46
CA GLY A 16 11.63 33.85 7.11
C GLY A 16 11.54 32.81 5.99
N TYR A 17 12.08 31.59 6.22
CA TYR A 17 11.93 30.49 5.27
C TYR A 17 10.47 30.01 5.19
N LEU A 18 9.81 29.88 6.34
CA LEU A 18 8.43 29.40 6.42
C LEU A 18 7.42 30.39 5.81
N ASP A 19 7.76 31.68 5.84
CA ASP A 19 6.94 32.77 5.29
C ASP A 19 7.27 33.12 3.82
N ASP A 20 8.16 32.36 3.15
CA ASP A 20 8.65 32.64 1.79
C ASP A 20 9.31 34.04 1.63
N GLN A 21 9.96 34.55 2.69
CA GLN A 21 10.56 35.90 2.73
C GLN A 21 12.10 35.94 2.66
N LEU A 22 12.77 34.79 2.52
CA LEU A 22 14.23 34.76 2.43
C LEU A 22 14.75 35.11 1.03
N ASP A 23 15.85 35.84 1.00
CA ASP A 23 16.64 35.98 -0.22
C ASP A 23 17.55 34.75 -0.48
N VAL A 24 18.15 34.71 -1.66
CA VAL A 24 19.02 33.61 -2.11
C VAL A 24 20.27 33.42 -1.22
N GLN A 25 20.85 34.50 -0.69
CA GLN A 25 22.00 34.47 0.21
C GLN A 25 21.62 33.95 1.60
N GLN A 26 20.46 34.38 2.12
CA GLN A 26 19.92 33.93 3.40
C GLN A 26 19.52 32.45 3.37
N LEU A 27 19.01 31.97 2.24
CA LEU A 27 18.68 30.56 2.04
C LEU A 27 19.93 29.68 2.01
N GLN A 28 21.00 30.14 1.35
CA GLN A 28 22.31 29.46 1.39
C GLN A 28 22.91 29.45 2.79
N GLN A 29 22.78 30.55 3.54
CA GLN A 29 23.22 30.64 4.93
C GLN A 29 22.46 29.66 5.82
N LEU A 30 21.13 29.56 5.68
CA LEU A 30 20.31 28.59 6.40
C LEU A 30 20.73 27.15 6.05
N GLN A 31 20.96 26.83 4.78
CA GLN A 31 21.40 25.51 4.35
C GLN A 31 22.76 25.12 4.97
N GLN A 32 23.71 26.05 5.03
CA GLN A 32 25.01 25.81 5.66
C GLN A 32 24.88 25.57 7.17
N LEU A 33 24.00 26.32 7.85
CA LEU A 33 23.75 26.15 9.28
C LEU A 33 23.08 24.80 9.61
N LEU A 34 22.13 24.36 8.78
CA LEU A 34 21.47 23.06 8.91
C LEU A 34 22.45 21.89 8.76
N LEU A 35 23.45 22.02 7.89
CA LEU A 35 24.50 21.00 7.70
C LEU A 35 25.50 20.94 8.86
N GLN A 36 25.75 22.07 9.53
CA GLN A 36 26.74 22.17 10.60
C GLN A 36 26.19 21.78 11.98
N SER A 37 24.87 21.85 12.20
CA SER A 37 24.26 21.64 13.51
C SER A 37 23.02 20.73 13.45
N PRO A 38 23.13 19.44 13.85
CA PRO A 38 21.99 18.51 13.81
C PRO A 38 20.81 18.95 14.71
N GLN A 39 21.09 19.60 15.85
CA GLN A 39 20.05 20.13 16.74
C GLN A 39 19.22 21.25 16.09
N LEU A 40 19.81 22.01 15.16
CA LEU A 40 19.11 23.06 14.41
C LEU A 40 18.24 22.45 13.31
N ALA A 41 18.71 21.38 12.68
CA ALA A 41 17.92 20.62 11.70
C ALA A 41 16.67 20.00 12.33
N ASP A 42 16.77 19.46 13.55
CA ASP A 42 15.63 18.91 14.27
C ASP A 42 14.58 19.99 14.60
N ARG A 43 15.02 21.17 15.06
CA ARG A 43 14.10 22.30 15.35
C ARG A 43 13.43 22.83 14.08
N PHE A 44 14.21 22.99 13.00
CA PHE A 44 13.68 23.38 11.69
C PHE A 44 12.60 22.40 11.22
N ALA A 45 12.85 21.09 11.34
CA ALA A 45 11.87 20.07 10.96
C ALA A 45 10.58 20.14 11.81
N GLN A 46 10.70 20.39 13.11
CA GLN A 46 9.53 20.56 14.00
C GLN A 46 8.70 21.79 13.65
N GLN A 47 9.34 22.94 13.43
CA GLN A 47 8.65 24.18 13.07
C GLN A 47 8.01 24.09 11.68
N HIS A 48 8.69 23.47 10.71
CA HIS A 48 8.15 23.23 9.38
C HIS A 48 6.91 22.32 9.40
N LEU A 49 6.95 21.21 10.16
CA LEU A 49 5.80 20.33 10.31
C LEU A 49 4.59 21.02 10.94
N LEU A 50 4.82 21.90 11.93
CA LEU A 50 3.78 22.70 12.54
C LEU A 50 3.18 23.69 11.54
N HIS A 51 4.03 24.37 10.76
CA HIS A 51 3.61 25.33 9.75
C HIS A 51 2.80 24.68 8.64
N ASP A 52 3.23 23.50 8.15
CA ASP A 52 2.48 22.71 7.16
C ASP A 52 1.09 22.31 7.70
N ARG A 53 1.00 21.88 8.97
CA ARG A 53 -0.28 21.57 9.62
C ARG A 53 -1.19 22.79 9.71
N LEU A 54 -0.66 23.96 10.08
CA LEU A 54 -1.43 25.20 10.14
C LEU A 54 -1.90 25.66 8.75
N ARG A 55 -1.06 25.55 7.72
CA ARG A 55 -1.42 25.87 6.33
C ARG A 55 -2.55 24.95 5.83
N ASN A 56 -2.49 23.67 6.19
CA ASN A 56 -3.54 22.71 5.87
C ASN A 56 -4.86 23.03 6.59
N LEU A 57 -4.82 23.44 7.87
CA LEU A 57 -6.01 23.87 8.61
C LEU A 57 -6.61 25.18 8.05
N GLY A 58 -5.77 26.15 7.67
CA GLY A 58 -6.21 27.40 7.04
C GLY A 58 -6.91 27.17 5.70
N MET A 59 -6.37 26.28 4.86
CA MET A 59 -7.00 25.90 3.59
C MET A 59 -8.38 25.23 3.78
N LEU A 60 -8.59 24.49 4.88
CA LEU A 60 -9.89 23.92 5.22
C LEU A 60 -10.89 25.00 5.71
N ALA A 61 -10.42 26.05 6.39
CA ALA A 61 -11.27 27.15 6.87
C ALA A 61 -11.75 28.09 5.75
N PHE A 62 -10.95 28.30 4.69
CA PHE A 62 -11.32 29.14 3.54
C PHE A 62 -12.14 28.40 2.47
N ALA A 63 -12.32 27.09 2.58
CA ALA A 63 -13.06 26.26 1.61
C ALA A 63 -14.58 26.17 1.87
N VAL A 64 -15.15 27.06 2.70
CA VAL A 64 -16.60 27.21 2.85
C VAL A 64 -17.09 28.41 2.02
N PRO A 65 -17.56 28.21 0.78
CA PRO A 65 -18.37 29.23 0.13
C PRO A 65 -19.75 29.24 0.80
N ALA A 66 -20.00 30.29 1.58
CA ALA A 66 -21.32 30.64 2.06
C ALA A 66 -22.15 31.20 0.90
N GLU A 67 -22.85 30.36 0.13
CA GLU A 67 -23.99 30.83 -0.68
C GLU A 67 -25.09 29.76 -0.76
N SER A 68 -26.25 30.11 -0.22
CA SER A 68 -27.51 29.37 -0.34
C SER A 68 -28.12 29.57 -1.73
N PRO A 69 -28.62 28.54 -2.44
CA PRO A 69 -29.41 28.77 -3.64
C PRO A 69 -30.89 28.87 -3.28
N SER A 70 -31.41 30.09 -3.43
CA SER A 70 -32.82 30.42 -3.50
C SER A 70 -33.48 29.84 -4.74
N ALA A 71 -34.69 29.32 -4.57
CA ALA A 71 -35.55 28.78 -5.61
C ALA A 71 -35.93 29.83 -6.67
N ARG A 72 -35.85 29.46 -7.96
CA ARG A 72 -36.71 30.04 -8.99
C ARG A 72 -36.99 29.06 -10.12
N ALA A 73 -38.27 28.73 -10.22
CA ALA A 73 -38.87 27.97 -11.31
C ALA A 73 -38.89 28.79 -12.61
N VAL A 74 -38.58 28.14 -13.73
CA VAL A 74 -39.13 28.50 -15.05
C VAL A 74 -39.49 27.22 -15.79
N SER A 75 -40.75 27.13 -16.17
CA SER A 75 -41.38 26.10 -17.00
C SER A 75 -41.26 26.47 -18.48
N VAL A 76 -40.90 25.51 -19.34
CA VAL A 76 -41.38 25.41 -20.74
C VAL A 76 -41.41 23.92 -21.16
N VAL A 77 -42.52 23.50 -21.77
CA VAL A 77 -42.90 22.15 -22.23
C VAL A 77 -43.21 22.28 -23.75
N PRO A 78 -43.36 21.21 -24.56
CA PRO A 78 -42.42 20.18 -25.00
C PRO A 78 -42.25 20.15 -26.54
N GLY A 79 -41.17 19.53 -27.04
CA GLY A 79 -40.99 19.24 -28.47
C GLY A 79 -40.71 17.76 -28.69
N SER A 80 -41.72 17.01 -29.12
CA SER A 80 -41.68 15.57 -29.38
C SER A 80 -40.81 15.20 -30.57
N LYS A 81 -40.01 14.12 -30.44
CA LYS A 81 -39.96 12.98 -31.36
C LYS A 81 -39.25 11.82 -30.66
N ARG A 82 -40.02 10.77 -30.34
CA ARG A 82 -39.54 9.53 -29.74
C ARG A 82 -38.80 8.73 -30.80
N LEU A 83 -37.54 8.40 -30.53
CA LEU A 83 -36.84 7.26 -31.12
C LEU A 83 -36.28 6.42 -29.98
N LEU A 84 -36.91 5.26 -29.79
CA LEU A 84 -36.51 4.23 -28.85
C LEU A 84 -35.23 3.56 -29.39
N PHE A 85 -34.07 3.93 -28.84
CA PHE A 85 -32.84 3.16 -28.99
C PHE A 85 -32.31 2.72 -27.63
N SER A 86 -31.96 1.44 -27.57
CA SER A 86 -31.63 0.63 -26.41
C SER A 86 -30.50 1.21 -25.53
N ARG A 87 -30.82 1.39 -24.25
CA ARG A 87 -29.95 1.85 -23.13
C ARG A 87 -28.81 0.86 -22.75
N ARG A 88 -28.42 -0.10 -23.61
CA ARG A 88 -27.39 -1.10 -23.27
C ARG A 88 -26.13 -1.07 -24.14
N GLN A 89 -25.99 -0.15 -25.10
CA GLN A 89 -24.80 -0.11 -25.97
C GLN A 89 -24.03 1.22 -25.99
N LEU A 90 -24.45 2.24 -25.23
CA LEU A 90 -23.73 3.52 -25.09
C LEU A 90 -22.95 3.62 -23.76
N ARG A 91 -22.36 2.51 -23.30
CA ARG A 91 -21.41 2.46 -22.15
C ARG A 91 -20.05 1.86 -22.52
N ARG A 92 -19.80 1.57 -23.80
CA ARG A 92 -18.57 0.89 -24.27
C ARG A 92 -17.66 1.73 -25.16
N PHE A 93 -17.93 3.04 -25.32
CA PHE A 93 -17.11 3.93 -26.16
C PHE A 93 -16.68 5.22 -25.45
N LEU A 94 -16.55 5.20 -24.12
CA LEU A 94 -16.04 6.33 -23.33
C LEU A 94 -14.99 5.94 -22.29
N THR A 95 -14.37 4.76 -22.46
CA THR A 95 -13.27 4.25 -21.62
C THR A 95 -11.96 4.07 -22.38
N ALA A 96 -11.80 4.72 -23.54
CA ALA A 96 -10.61 4.60 -24.38
C ALA A 96 -9.78 5.89 -24.52
N VAL A 97 -10.21 7.01 -23.94
CA VAL A 97 -9.44 8.28 -23.98
C VAL A 97 -8.82 8.65 -22.62
N CYS A 98 -9.36 8.15 -21.49
CA CYS A 98 -8.80 8.44 -20.16
C CYS A 98 -7.63 7.53 -19.75
N VAL A 99 -7.47 6.34 -20.35
CA VAL A 99 -6.38 5.41 -19.96
C VAL A 99 -5.03 5.81 -20.57
N LEU A 100 -5.02 6.56 -21.68
CA LEU A 100 -3.78 7.02 -22.32
C LEU A 100 -3.20 8.31 -21.70
N LEU A 101 -4.01 9.11 -20.98
CA LEU A 101 -3.54 10.32 -20.30
C LEU A 101 -3.08 10.07 -18.85
N ILE A 102 -3.49 8.97 -18.21
CA ILE A 102 -3.04 8.58 -16.86
C ILE A 102 -1.69 7.84 -16.91
N GLY A 103 -1.40 7.11 -18.01
CA GLY A 103 -0.12 6.42 -18.17
C GLY A 103 1.09 7.33 -18.41
N VAL A 104 0.90 8.48 -19.09
CA VAL A 104 2.00 9.40 -19.43
C VAL A 104 2.19 10.49 -18.36
N SER A 105 1.14 10.86 -17.61
CA SER A 105 1.25 11.83 -16.51
C SER A 105 1.88 11.25 -15.24
N ALA A 106 1.73 9.95 -14.97
CA ALA A 106 2.35 9.30 -13.81
C ALA A 106 3.90 9.23 -13.90
N GLY A 107 4.48 9.27 -15.10
CA GLY A 107 5.93 9.32 -15.29
C GLY A 107 6.52 10.73 -15.13
N PHE A 108 5.77 11.77 -15.51
CA PHE A 108 6.23 13.16 -15.45
C PHE A 108 6.11 13.79 -14.05
N ILE A 109 5.15 13.35 -13.24
CA ILE A 109 5.00 13.82 -11.86
C ILE A 109 6.18 13.37 -10.98
N PHE A 110 6.91 12.32 -11.37
CA PHE A 110 8.00 11.79 -10.56
C PHE A 110 9.31 12.60 -10.65
N TRP A 111 9.53 13.37 -11.72
CA TRP A 111 10.76 14.19 -11.80
C TRP A 111 10.62 15.57 -11.15
N SER A 112 9.40 16.13 -11.11
CA SER A 112 9.12 17.38 -10.41
C SER A 112 8.82 17.21 -8.91
N GLY A 113 8.60 15.97 -8.45
CA GLY A 113 8.15 15.66 -7.08
C GLY A 113 9.21 15.34 -6.03
N LEU A 114 10.51 15.39 -6.34
CA LEU A 114 11.59 15.16 -5.36
C LEU A 114 11.65 16.21 -4.23
N ALA A 115 10.81 17.24 -4.27
CA ALA A 115 10.68 18.28 -3.25
C ALA A 115 9.55 18.03 -2.22
N GLY A 116 8.77 16.95 -2.34
CA GLY A 116 7.45 16.86 -1.67
C GLY A 116 7.42 16.47 -0.19
N THR A 117 8.45 15.79 0.36
CA THR A 117 8.54 15.51 1.80
C THR A 117 10.01 15.30 2.19
N PRO A 118 10.52 15.95 3.25
CA PRO A 118 11.88 15.69 3.70
C PRO A 118 12.00 14.23 4.16
N ALA A 119 13.11 13.56 3.82
CA ALA A 119 13.32 12.14 4.12
C ALA A 119 13.11 11.79 5.61
N ALA A 120 13.38 12.74 6.51
CA ALA A 120 13.12 12.63 7.94
C ALA A 120 11.62 12.45 8.24
N ALA A 121 10.73 13.24 7.63
CA ALA A 121 9.29 13.16 7.83
C ALA A 121 8.72 11.82 7.32
N ALA A 122 9.14 11.38 6.13
CA ALA A 122 8.74 10.09 5.58
C ALA A 122 9.22 8.91 6.47
N SER A 123 10.43 9.01 7.03
CA SER A 123 10.96 7.99 7.93
C SER A 123 10.23 7.94 9.28
N ALA A 124 9.81 9.10 9.80
CA ALA A 124 9.05 9.21 11.04
C ALA A 124 7.63 8.67 10.86
N GLU A 125 7.02 8.92 9.70
CA GLU A 125 5.71 8.38 9.36
C GLU A 125 5.73 6.85 9.28
N LEU A 126 6.71 6.28 8.57
CA LEU A 126 6.88 4.83 8.53
C LEU A 126 7.13 4.23 9.91
N GLN A 127 7.87 4.92 10.78
CA GLN A 127 8.09 4.48 12.16
C GLN A 127 6.77 4.46 12.95
N ARG A 128 5.87 5.43 12.71
CA ARG A 128 4.53 5.45 13.30
C ARG A 128 3.71 4.26 12.83
N LEU A 129 3.71 3.97 11.52
CA LEU A 129 3.04 2.80 10.95
C LEU A 129 3.57 1.50 11.55
N LEU A 130 4.89 1.39 11.73
CA LEU A 130 5.49 0.21 12.35
C LEU A 130 4.99 0.03 13.80
N GLN A 131 4.94 1.12 14.57
CA GLN A 131 4.42 1.09 15.95
C GLN A 131 2.93 0.77 16.03
N ALA A 132 2.11 1.37 15.17
CA ALA A 132 0.67 1.06 15.07
C ALA A 132 0.50 -0.42 14.69
N SER A 133 1.30 -0.89 13.72
CA SER A 133 1.20 -2.24 13.22
C SER A 133 1.50 -3.31 14.26
N ALA A 134 2.31 -3.00 15.26
CA ALA A 134 2.66 -3.89 16.36
C ALA A 134 1.55 -4.05 17.41
N ARG A 135 0.54 -3.17 17.43
CA ARG A 135 -0.60 -3.26 18.36
C ARG A 135 -1.63 -4.29 17.91
N GLN A 136 -1.74 -4.50 16.61
CA GLN A 136 -2.68 -5.44 16.01
C GLN A 136 -1.99 -6.78 15.76
N VAL A 137 -2.51 -7.82 16.42
CA VAL A 137 -1.88 -9.15 16.43
C VAL A 137 -2.32 -9.97 15.22
N ASP A 138 -3.62 -9.90 14.89
CA ASP A 138 -4.25 -10.70 13.84
C ASP A 138 -4.85 -9.80 12.77
N ARG A 139 -4.67 -10.16 11.50
CA ARG A 139 -5.26 -9.45 10.36
C ARG A 139 -5.73 -10.42 9.30
N THR A 140 -6.86 -10.11 8.69
CA THR A 140 -7.40 -10.81 7.53
C THR A 140 -7.37 -9.89 6.33
N TRP A 141 -6.62 -10.27 5.30
CA TRP A 141 -6.46 -9.52 4.07
C TRP A 141 -7.16 -10.23 2.92
N GLN A 142 -7.85 -9.48 2.07
CA GLN A 142 -8.31 -9.95 0.77
C GLN A 142 -7.31 -9.56 -0.31
N LEU A 143 -6.88 -10.55 -1.10
CA LEU A 143 -5.94 -10.38 -2.21
C LEU A 143 -6.71 -10.19 -3.52
N ALA A 144 -6.26 -9.25 -4.33
CA ALA A 144 -6.72 -9.04 -5.70
C ALA A 144 -5.52 -8.93 -6.65
N VAL A 145 -5.53 -9.69 -7.74
CA VAL A 145 -4.48 -9.63 -8.76
C VAL A 145 -4.93 -8.66 -9.85
N GLU A 146 -4.28 -7.49 -9.92
CA GLU A 146 -4.66 -6.43 -10.86
C GLU A 146 -4.02 -6.64 -12.24
N GLU A 147 -2.75 -7.02 -12.26
CA GLU A 147 -1.99 -7.20 -13.50
C GLU A 147 -1.00 -8.35 -13.35
N THR A 148 -0.81 -9.11 -14.42
CA THR A 148 0.23 -10.13 -14.52
C THR A 148 1.03 -9.87 -15.78
N VAL A 149 2.29 -9.48 -15.61
CA VAL A 149 3.25 -9.36 -16.72
C VAL A 149 4.05 -10.66 -16.76
N ALA A 150 3.77 -11.49 -17.75
CA ALA A 150 4.58 -12.67 -18.01
C ALA A 150 5.96 -12.22 -18.50
N SER A 151 7.03 -12.82 -17.95
CA SER A 151 8.37 -12.52 -18.45
C SER A 151 8.55 -13.06 -19.89
N ASP A 152 9.10 -12.24 -20.78
CA ASP A 152 9.45 -12.58 -22.16
C ASP A 152 10.36 -13.80 -22.29
N LEU A 153 10.96 -14.27 -21.19
CA LEU A 153 11.69 -15.54 -21.12
C LEU A 153 10.82 -16.76 -21.51
N ARG A 154 9.49 -16.64 -21.55
CA ARG A 154 8.59 -17.64 -22.13
C ARG A 154 8.78 -17.87 -23.64
N ARG A 155 9.52 -17.00 -24.38
CA ARG A 155 9.92 -17.29 -25.78
C ARG A 155 11.06 -18.30 -25.91
N ARG A 156 11.69 -18.74 -24.82
CA ARG A 156 12.52 -19.94 -24.84
C ARG A 156 11.66 -21.13 -24.42
N ARG A 157 11.28 -21.92 -25.43
CA ARG A 157 10.67 -23.25 -25.32
C ARG A 157 11.17 -23.95 -24.06
N PRO A 158 10.30 -24.32 -23.10
CA PRO A 158 10.74 -24.99 -21.89
C PRO A 158 11.48 -26.28 -22.28
N LEU A 159 12.68 -26.51 -21.73
CA LEU A 159 13.32 -27.82 -21.85
C LEU A 159 12.35 -28.85 -21.22
N PRO A 160 11.99 -29.92 -21.96
CA PRO A 160 11.10 -30.94 -21.43
C PRO A 160 11.87 -31.68 -20.32
N GLY A 161 11.39 -31.63 -19.07
CA GLY A 161 11.96 -32.46 -18.02
C GLY A 161 11.61 -32.08 -16.58
N ARG A 162 11.49 -30.79 -16.23
CA ARG A 162 11.23 -30.37 -14.82
C ARG A 162 10.15 -29.32 -14.60
N ALA A 163 10.00 -28.35 -15.50
CA ALA A 163 8.98 -27.30 -15.37
C ALA A 163 7.56 -27.77 -15.77
N ALA A 164 7.46 -28.81 -16.60
CA ALA A 164 6.19 -29.34 -17.11
C ALA A 164 5.41 -30.21 -16.10
N GLN A 165 6.01 -30.52 -14.94
CA GLN A 165 5.38 -31.37 -13.91
C GLN A 165 4.81 -30.58 -12.72
N ARG A 166 5.10 -29.28 -12.62
CA ARG A 166 4.51 -28.48 -11.54
C ARG A 166 3.09 -28.09 -11.94
N PRO A 167 2.06 -28.41 -11.14
CA PRO A 167 0.70 -27.96 -11.41
C PRO A 167 0.67 -26.45 -11.60
N PRO A 168 -0.20 -25.92 -12.49
CA PRO A 168 -0.36 -24.48 -12.64
C PRO A 168 -0.67 -23.86 -11.28
N LYS A 169 0.05 -22.78 -10.95
CA LYS A 169 -0.09 -22.11 -9.64
C LYS A 169 -1.51 -21.54 -9.55
N VAL A 170 -2.25 -21.93 -8.50
CA VAL A 170 -3.61 -21.46 -8.26
C VAL A 170 -3.59 -19.92 -8.14
N SER A 171 -4.58 -19.27 -8.75
CA SER A 171 -4.71 -17.81 -8.70
C SER A 171 -4.77 -17.30 -7.26
N LEU A 172 -4.28 -16.08 -7.06
CA LEU A 172 -4.39 -15.34 -5.80
C LEU A 172 -5.58 -14.39 -5.78
N ASP A 173 -6.26 -14.24 -6.91
CA ASP A 173 -7.37 -13.31 -7.02
C ASP A 173 -8.56 -13.77 -6.18
N GLY A 174 -9.04 -12.89 -5.30
CA GLY A 174 -10.08 -13.18 -4.32
C GLY A 174 -9.61 -14.04 -3.13
N ALA A 175 -8.32 -14.34 -3.01
CA ALA A 175 -7.81 -15.14 -1.90
C ALA A 175 -7.88 -14.39 -0.57
N LEU A 176 -8.08 -15.13 0.53
CA LEU A 176 -8.05 -14.59 1.89
C LEU A 176 -6.76 -15.01 2.59
N LEU A 177 -6.06 -14.04 3.17
CA LEU A 177 -4.82 -14.25 3.91
C LEU A 177 -5.01 -13.77 5.35
N CYS A 178 -5.17 -14.72 6.26
CA CYS A 178 -5.15 -14.49 7.70
C CYS A 178 -3.71 -14.56 8.19
N VAL A 179 -3.25 -13.56 8.93
CA VAL A 179 -1.87 -13.47 9.43
C VAL A 179 -1.87 -13.16 10.90
N ARG A 180 -0.88 -13.73 11.59
CA ARG A 180 -0.50 -13.41 12.95
C ARG A 180 1.01 -13.29 13.04
N SER A 181 1.49 -12.45 13.96
CA SER A 181 2.92 -12.31 14.24
C SER A 181 3.60 -13.67 14.54
N GLY A 182 4.93 -13.73 14.37
CA GLY A 182 5.69 -14.97 14.60
C GLY A 182 5.57 -16.00 13.47
N GLY A 183 5.14 -15.61 12.27
CA GLY A 183 5.10 -16.50 11.10
C GLY A 183 3.86 -17.38 11.01
N HIS A 184 2.81 -17.04 11.75
CA HIS A 184 1.51 -17.69 11.67
C HIS A 184 0.73 -17.14 10.48
N PHE A 185 0.23 -18.02 9.61
CA PHE A 185 -0.65 -17.60 8.53
C PHE A 185 -1.57 -18.72 8.06
N VAL A 186 -2.68 -18.33 7.44
CA VAL A 186 -3.55 -19.20 6.64
C VAL A 186 -3.92 -18.44 5.37
N LEU A 187 -3.57 -19.00 4.23
CA LEU A 187 -3.96 -18.52 2.91
C LEU A 187 -5.00 -19.47 2.33
N THR A 188 -6.21 -18.95 2.12
CA THR A 188 -7.33 -19.66 1.50
C THR A 188 -7.49 -19.20 0.06
N ARG A 189 -7.35 -20.13 -0.89
CA ARG A 189 -7.58 -19.89 -2.31
C ARG A 189 -8.77 -20.70 -2.79
N THR A 190 -9.64 -20.09 -3.58
CA THR A 190 -10.75 -20.77 -4.23
C THR A 190 -10.39 -21.06 -5.68
N LEU A 191 -10.47 -22.32 -6.08
CA LEU A 191 -10.27 -22.76 -7.46
C LEU A 191 -11.50 -22.42 -8.32
N PRO A 192 -11.38 -22.42 -9.67
CA PRO A 192 -12.51 -22.15 -10.56
C PRO A 192 -13.70 -23.11 -10.41
N ASP A 193 -13.46 -24.32 -9.88
CA ASP A 193 -14.49 -25.32 -9.58
C ASP A 193 -15.18 -25.11 -8.22
N GLY A 194 -14.81 -24.06 -7.49
CA GLY A 194 -15.32 -23.74 -6.16
C GLY A 194 -14.64 -24.50 -5.02
N THR A 195 -13.70 -25.42 -5.32
CA THR A 195 -12.94 -26.12 -4.28
C THR A 195 -11.92 -25.18 -3.62
N GLN A 196 -11.59 -25.45 -2.36
CA GLN A 196 -10.62 -24.64 -1.63
C GLN A 196 -9.26 -25.33 -1.58
N PHE A 197 -8.22 -24.53 -1.71
CA PHE A 197 -6.84 -24.92 -1.49
C PHE A 197 -6.23 -24.03 -0.41
N LEU A 198 -5.94 -24.61 0.75
CA LEU A 198 -5.42 -23.88 1.90
C LEU A 198 -3.94 -24.18 2.09
N THR A 199 -3.19 -23.15 2.43
CA THR A 199 -1.79 -23.27 2.86
C THR A 199 -1.60 -22.45 4.10
N GLY A 200 -0.92 -22.99 5.11
CA GLY A 200 -0.74 -22.29 6.37
C GLY A 200 0.53 -22.66 7.11
N SER A 201 0.71 -21.98 8.25
CA SER A 201 1.82 -22.16 9.17
C SER A 201 1.37 -21.76 10.56
N ASP A 202 1.77 -22.53 11.56
CA ASP A 202 1.67 -22.22 12.98
C ASP A 202 2.98 -21.64 13.55
N GLY A 203 3.92 -21.26 12.68
CA GLY A 203 5.23 -20.76 13.04
C GLY A 203 6.27 -21.85 13.35
N LEU A 204 5.84 -23.09 13.62
CA LEU A 204 6.73 -24.23 13.86
C LEU A 204 6.80 -25.16 12.65
N CYS A 205 5.64 -25.44 12.06
CA CYS A 205 5.47 -26.23 10.87
C CYS A 205 4.66 -25.45 9.84
N SER A 206 4.73 -25.89 8.58
CA SER A 206 3.81 -25.40 7.56
C SER A 206 3.04 -26.57 6.96
N TRP A 207 1.87 -26.27 6.44
CA TRP A 207 0.94 -27.28 5.95
C TRP A 207 0.18 -26.82 4.71
N ALA A 208 -0.37 -27.78 4.00
CA ALA A 208 -1.25 -27.56 2.86
C ALA A 208 -2.42 -28.55 2.87
N VAL A 209 -3.64 -28.04 2.83
CA VAL A 209 -4.87 -28.81 2.70
C VAL A 209 -5.34 -28.71 1.24
N ARG A 210 -5.30 -29.83 0.53
CA ARG A 210 -5.53 -29.91 -0.91
C ARG A 210 -6.99 -30.25 -1.25
N PRO A 211 -7.47 -29.87 -2.45
CA PRO A 211 -8.82 -30.24 -2.90
C PRO A 211 -9.07 -31.76 -2.99
N ASP A 212 -8.00 -32.56 -3.11
CA ASP A 212 -8.05 -34.02 -3.15
C ASP A 212 -8.18 -34.69 -1.77
N GLN A 213 -8.52 -33.90 -0.75
CA GLN A 213 -8.69 -34.35 0.64
C GLN A 213 -7.41 -34.90 1.28
N SER A 214 -6.25 -34.52 0.74
CA SER A 214 -4.95 -34.79 1.35
C SER A 214 -4.43 -33.59 2.11
N VAL A 215 -3.76 -33.86 3.23
CA VAL A 215 -3.10 -32.85 4.06
C VAL A 215 -1.62 -33.15 4.07
N ARG A 216 -0.80 -32.18 3.71
CA ARG A 216 0.66 -32.30 3.76
C ARG A 216 1.20 -31.40 4.86
N VAL A 217 2.09 -31.92 5.69
CA VAL A 217 2.69 -31.19 6.81
C VAL A 217 4.20 -31.30 6.71
N SER A 218 4.88 -30.15 6.78
CA SER A 218 6.33 -30.03 6.72
C SER A 218 6.84 -29.38 8.00
N ARG A 219 7.90 -29.94 8.59
CA ARG A 219 8.60 -29.36 9.75
C ARG A 219 9.34 -28.06 9.44
N ASN A 220 9.49 -27.72 8.16
CA ASN A 220 10.00 -26.43 7.76
C ASN A 220 8.82 -25.42 7.63
N PRO A 221 8.76 -24.36 8.47
CA PRO A 221 7.67 -23.37 8.43
C PRO A 221 7.67 -22.52 7.16
N ALA A 222 8.78 -22.51 6.39
CA ALA A 222 8.89 -21.80 5.13
C ALA A 222 8.55 -22.67 3.89
N HIS A 223 8.12 -23.92 4.06
CA HIS A 223 7.91 -24.84 2.94
C HIS A 223 6.73 -24.42 2.07
N PHE A 224 5.55 -24.22 2.68
CA PHE A 224 4.32 -23.86 1.95
C PHE A 224 4.08 -22.35 1.80
N SER A 225 4.89 -21.51 2.45
CA SER A 225 4.86 -20.04 2.26
C SER A 225 5.36 -19.59 0.88
N ARG A 226 6.01 -20.47 0.09
CA ARG A 226 6.46 -20.20 -1.29
C ARG A 226 5.31 -19.86 -2.25
N ASP A 227 4.09 -20.20 -1.85
CA ASP A 227 2.89 -19.84 -2.61
C ASP A 227 2.40 -18.41 -2.34
N ILE A 228 2.88 -17.77 -1.27
CA ILE A 228 2.65 -16.36 -0.97
C ILE A 228 3.64 -15.52 -1.79
N PRO A 229 3.20 -14.49 -2.54
CA PRO A 229 4.14 -13.62 -3.24
C PRO A 229 5.08 -12.90 -2.26
N GLY A 230 6.25 -12.49 -2.76
CA GLY A 230 7.26 -11.81 -1.94
C GLY A 230 8.08 -12.73 -1.02
N HIS A 231 7.65 -13.97 -0.75
CA HIS A 231 8.37 -14.91 0.13
C HIS A 231 9.81 -15.18 -0.34
N GLU A 232 10.05 -15.30 -1.66
CA GLU A 232 11.37 -15.57 -2.24
C GLU A 232 12.38 -14.41 -2.09
N HIS A 233 11.91 -13.21 -1.76
CA HIS A 233 12.72 -11.99 -1.69
C HIS A 233 12.72 -11.36 -0.30
N SER A 234 12.41 -12.14 0.73
CA SER A 234 12.33 -11.70 2.12
C SER A 234 11.27 -10.62 2.41
N MET A 235 10.45 -10.24 1.42
CA MET A 235 9.33 -9.29 1.53
C MET A 235 8.02 -10.05 1.72
N SER A 236 7.96 -10.94 2.72
CA SER A 236 6.77 -11.76 2.98
C SER A 236 5.65 -10.92 3.61
N PHE A 237 4.45 -10.93 3.02
CA PHE A 237 3.30 -10.18 3.55
C PHE A 237 2.74 -10.74 4.85
N VAL A 238 3.19 -11.93 5.25
CA VAL A 238 2.83 -12.54 6.55
C VAL A 238 3.33 -11.67 7.71
N GLN A 239 4.43 -10.94 7.52
CA GLN A 239 5.10 -10.17 8.57
C GLN A 239 5.19 -8.71 8.15
N ILE A 240 4.11 -7.97 8.40
CA ILE A 240 3.97 -6.55 8.01
C ILE A 240 5.04 -5.69 8.68
N ASP A 241 5.42 -6.01 9.91
CA ASP A 241 6.52 -5.38 10.64
C ASP A 241 7.85 -5.50 9.87
N GLN A 242 8.17 -6.70 9.37
CA GLN A 242 9.36 -6.93 8.56
C GLN A 242 9.28 -6.21 7.22
N LEU A 243 8.10 -6.21 6.58
CA LEU A 243 7.86 -5.47 5.35
C LEU A 243 8.16 -3.98 5.55
N LEU A 244 7.56 -3.35 6.56
CA LEU A 244 7.76 -1.92 6.85
C LEU A 244 9.24 -1.62 7.17
N ALA A 245 9.92 -2.47 7.93
CA ALA A 245 11.35 -2.34 8.19
C ALA A 245 12.21 -2.43 6.92
N GLN A 246 11.84 -3.29 5.96
CA GLN A 246 12.52 -3.41 4.68
C GLN A 246 12.25 -2.22 3.76
N LEU A 247 11.05 -1.64 3.77
CA LEU A 247 10.77 -0.40 3.05
C LEU A 247 11.66 0.74 3.53
N LYS A 248 11.88 0.84 4.85
CA LYS A 248 12.76 1.86 5.45
C LYS A 248 14.19 1.82 4.89
N SER A 249 14.75 0.63 4.74
CA SER A 249 16.16 0.43 4.38
C SER A 249 16.39 0.43 2.87
N ASN A 250 15.45 -0.14 2.10
CA ASN A 250 15.68 -0.49 0.71
C ASN A 250 14.90 0.34 -0.31
N TYR A 251 14.03 1.25 0.14
CA TYR A 251 13.16 2.05 -0.73
C TYR A 251 13.39 3.55 -0.51
N HIS A 252 12.96 4.34 -1.49
CA HIS A 252 12.73 5.77 -1.34
C HIS A 252 11.26 5.96 -1.00
N ILE A 253 10.99 6.64 0.12
CA ILE A 253 9.64 6.77 0.67
C ILE A 253 9.18 8.20 0.48
N GLN A 254 7.96 8.34 0.00
CA GLN A 254 7.25 9.61 -0.12
C GLN A 254 5.88 9.45 0.52
N VAL A 255 5.47 10.46 1.26
CA VAL A 255 4.12 10.51 1.85
C VAL A 255 3.35 11.58 1.10
N LEU A 256 2.19 11.21 0.56
CA LEU A 256 1.29 12.10 -0.16
C LEU A 256 0.09 12.41 0.74
N PRO A 257 -0.38 13.67 0.77
CA PRO A 257 -1.69 13.99 1.33
C PRO A 257 -2.77 13.20 0.60
N GLY A 258 -3.74 12.65 1.33
CA GLY A 258 -4.82 11.83 0.79
C GLY A 258 -5.55 12.52 -0.36
N VAL A 259 -5.61 11.87 -1.52
CA VAL A 259 -6.58 12.20 -2.56
C VAL A 259 -7.83 11.40 -2.22
N THR A 260 -8.84 12.06 -1.67
CA THR A 260 -10.18 11.49 -1.62
C THR A 260 -10.57 11.13 -3.05
N ALA A 261 -10.94 9.87 -3.28
CA ALA A 261 -11.41 9.43 -4.58
C ALA A 261 -12.59 10.32 -4.98
N ALA A 262 -12.38 11.18 -5.97
CA ALA A 262 -13.42 12.04 -6.51
C ALA A 262 -14.47 11.14 -7.18
N GLY A 263 -15.58 10.91 -6.47
CA GLY A 263 -16.72 10.17 -6.97
C GLY A 263 -17.07 8.97 -6.11
N ASP A 264 -17.51 9.23 -4.88
CA ASP A 264 -18.78 8.72 -4.34
C ASP A 264 -19.07 9.54 -3.07
N ALA A 265 -19.95 10.51 -3.22
CA ALA A 265 -20.42 11.34 -2.12
C ALA A 265 -21.43 10.54 -1.29
N GLU A 266 -21.38 10.76 0.02
CA GLU A 266 -22.25 10.24 1.08
C GLU A 266 -21.83 8.89 1.68
N GLU A 267 -20.68 8.84 2.39
CA GLU A 267 -20.55 8.12 3.69
C GLU A 267 -19.14 8.16 4.35
N SER A 268 -18.07 8.59 3.66
CA SER A 268 -16.71 8.49 4.22
C SER A 268 -16.22 9.76 4.92
N LEU A 269 -16.78 10.09 6.10
CA LEU A 269 -16.31 11.20 6.94
C LEU A 269 -15.38 10.78 8.10
N GLU A 270 -15.00 9.51 8.22
CA GLU A 270 -14.33 9.03 9.46
C GLU A 270 -12.84 8.70 9.35
N HIS A 271 -12.28 8.50 8.15
CA HIS A 271 -10.86 8.16 8.01
C HIS A 271 -10.16 9.17 7.11
N SER A 272 -9.14 9.81 7.67
CA SER A 272 -8.28 10.74 6.94
C SER A 272 -7.19 9.91 6.26
N ASP A 273 -7.57 9.22 5.19
CA ASP A 273 -6.68 8.30 4.49
C ASP A 273 -5.46 9.02 3.91
N GLN A 274 -4.28 8.57 4.29
CA GLN A 274 -3.00 9.03 3.76
C GLN A 274 -2.36 7.95 2.90
N LEU A 275 -1.64 8.38 1.86
CA LEU A 275 -0.98 7.46 0.92
C LEU A 275 0.54 7.57 1.06
N MET A 276 1.18 6.47 1.44
CA MET A 276 2.63 6.33 1.38
C MET A 276 3.04 5.53 0.15
N ILE A 277 4.00 6.06 -0.60
CA ILE A 277 4.61 5.39 -1.75
C ILE A 277 6.06 5.08 -1.43
N ALA A 278 6.44 3.82 -1.55
CA ALA A 278 7.81 3.36 -1.45
C ALA A 278 8.29 2.84 -2.81
N VAL A 279 9.32 3.44 -3.38
CA VAL A 279 9.93 3.04 -4.66
C VAL A 279 11.27 2.36 -4.44
N ARG A 280 11.46 1.19 -5.04
CA ARG A 280 12.63 0.34 -4.81
C ARG A 280 13.93 1.02 -5.23
N ARG A 281 14.95 0.97 -4.38
CA ARG A 281 16.32 1.38 -4.75
C ARG A 281 16.92 0.42 -5.78
N ARG A 282 17.89 0.89 -6.55
CA ARG A 282 18.56 0.06 -7.56
C ARG A 282 19.23 -1.16 -6.92
N LYS A 283 19.17 -2.30 -7.61
CA LYS A 283 19.80 -3.59 -7.23
C LYS A 283 19.28 -4.25 -5.95
N VAL A 284 18.15 -3.79 -5.41
CA VAL A 284 17.44 -4.49 -4.32
C VAL A 284 16.44 -5.47 -4.95
N PRO A 285 16.28 -6.70 -4.43
CA PRO A 285 15.16 -7.58 -4.79
C PRO A 285 13.82 -7.09 -4.22
N GLY A 286 12.70 -7.61 -4.75
CA GLY A 286 11.34 -7.26 -4.29
C GLY A 286 10.54 -6.41 -5.29
N PRO A 287 9.35 -5.90 -4.92
CA PRO A 287 8.47 -5.11 -5.80
C PRO A 287 9.12 -3.83 -6.29
N GLY A 288 8.81 -3.39 -7.50
CA GLY A 288 9.27 -2.09 -8.00
C GLY A 288 8.74 -0.91 -7.20
N ARG A 289 7.48 -1.00 -6.72
CA ARG A 289 6.82 0.02 -5.92
C ARG A 289 5.83 -0.62 -4.94
N VAL A 290 5.73 -0.05 -3.74
CA VAL A 290 4.73 -0.40 -2.74
C VAL A 290 3.92 0.85 -2.41
N GLU A 291 2.61 0.73 -2.39
CA GLU A 291 1.67 1.78 -1.96
C GLU A 291 0.99 1.30 -0.68
N ILE A 292 0.90 2.17 0.32
CA ILE A 292 0.28 1.89 1.61
C ILE A 292 -0.75 2.98 1.86
N SER A 293 -2.02 2.59 1.94
CA SER A 293 -3.11 3.46 2.40
C SER A 293 -3.38 3.18 3.87
N TYR A 294 -3.43 4.22 4.68
CA TYR A 294 -3.58 4.11 6.13
C TYR A 294 -4.28 5.33 6.70
N ASP A 295 -4.90 5.19 7.87
CA ASP A 295 -5.50 6.31 8.59
C ASP A 295 -4.41 7.24 9.16
N SER A 296 -4.47 8.54 8.86
CA SER A 296 -3.41 9.47 9.26
C SER A 296 -3.31 9.71 10.77
N LEU A 297 -4.37 9.44 11.53
CA LEU A 297 -4.43 9.63 12.98
C LEU A 297 -3.97 8.38 13.73
N THR A 298 -4.50 7.21 13.38
CA THR A 298 -4.20 5.95 14.09
C THR A 298 -2.96 5.25 13.54
N GLY A 299 -2.68 5.42 12.25
CA GLY A 299 -1.65 4.69 11.52
C GLY A 299 -2.08 3.27 11.12
N ASP A 300 -3.37 2.96 11.19
CA ASP A 300 -3.90 1.64 10.83
C ASP A 300 -3.89 1.48 9.31
N ILE A 301 -3.37 0.35 8.84
CA ILE A 301 -3.17 0.11 7.41
C ILE A 301 -4.43 -0.53 6.84
N HIS A 302 -5.11 0.17 5.93
CA HIS A 302 -6.32 -0.34 5.26
C HIS A 302 -5.98 -1.08 3.96
N GLN A 303 -4.93 -0.66 3.27
CA GLN A 303 -4.58 -1.24 1.97
C GLN A 303 -3.08 -1.25 1.72
N LEU A 304 -2.61 -2.34 1.13
CA LEU A 304 -1.26 -2.48 0.59
C LEU A 304 -1.36 -2.82 -0.89
N ARG A 305 -0.57 -2.17 -1.73
CA ARG A 305 -0.48 -2.49 -3.15
C ARG A 305 0.98 -2.65 -3.56
N PHE A 306 1.27 -3.74 -4.24
CA PHE A 306 2.61 -4.12 -4.67
C PHE A 306 2.63 -4.13 -6.19
N ILE A 307 3.47 -3.30 -6.78
CA ILE A 307 3.61 -3.15 -8.23
C ILE A 307 4.93 -3.77 -8.66
N ASP A 308 4.90 -4.53 -9.76
CA ASP A 308 6.06 -5.28 -10.28
C ASP A 308 6.66 -6.25 -9.23
N MET A 309 5.78 -6.94 -8.49
CA MET A 309 6.15 -7.93 -7.48
C MET A 309 6.70 -9.19 -8.17
N PRO A 310 7.92 -9.65 -7.84
CA PRO A 310 8.41 -10.93 -8.32
C PRO A 310 7.54 -12.10 -7.84
N TYR A 311 7.23 -13.01 -8.76
CA TYR A 311 6.50 -14.23 -8.47
C TYR A 311 6.95 -15.38 -9.37
N GLY A 312 7.99 -16.09 -8.94
CA GLY A 312 8.68 -17.05 -9.80
C GLY A 312 9.19 -16.37 -11.08
N PRO A 313 8.86 -16.87 -12.28
CA PRO A 313 9.29 -16.24 -13.53
C PRO A 313 8.49 -14.98 -13.90
N ASP A 314 7.34 -14.74 -13.28
CA ASP A 314 6.41 -13.67 -13.66
C ASP A 314 6.51 -12.47 -12.71
N ARG A 315 5.89 -11.35 -13.12
CA ARG A 315 5.71 -10.15 -12.30
C ARG A 315 4.22 -9.91 -12.09
N LEU A 316 3.83 -9.60 -10.86
CA LEU A 316 2.45 -9.38 -10.47
C LEU A 316 2.26 -7.97 -9.90
N THR A 317 1.11 -7.37 -10.20
CA THR A 317 0.56 -6.26 -9.41
C THR A 317 -0.51 -6.84 -8.50
N LEU A 318 -0.28 -6.78 -7.19
CA LEU A 318 -1.15 -7.34 -6.17
C LEU A 318 -1.67 -6.23 -5.26
N ARG A 319 -2.97 -6.23 -5.00
CA ARG A 319 -3.61 -5.40 -3.98
C ARG A 319 -4.06 -6.28 -2.82
N MET A 320 -3.83 -5.81 -1.61
CA MET A 320 -4.31 -6.40 -0.36
C MET A 320 -5.17 -5.36 0.35
N THR A 321 -6.42 -5.71 0.61
CA THR A 321 -7.37 -4.87 1.34
C THR A 321 -7.66 -5.51 2.68
N LEU A 322 -7.58 -4.73 3.75
CA LEU A 322 -7.89 -5.19 5.10
C LEU A 322 -9.39 -5.49 5.18
N VAL A 323 -9.74 -6.68 5.66
CA VAL A 323 -11.14 -7.12 5.82
C VAL A 323 -11.52 -7.20 7.29
N SER A 324 -10.62 -7.68 8.14
CA SER A 324 -10.87 -7.86 9.57
C SER A 324 -9.59 -7.82 10.38
N GLU A 325 -9.70 -7.37 11.63
CA GLU A 325 -8.66 -7.36 12.66
C GLU A 325 -9.06 -8.17 13.89
N GLU A 326 -10.09 -9.01 13.75
CA GLU A 326 -10.58 -9.85 14.84
C GLU A 326 -9.53 -10.85 15.29
N SER A 327 -9.46 -11.06 16.60
CA SER A 327 -8.58 -12.05 17.22
C SER A 327 -9.06 -13.46 16.87
N LEU A 328 -8.17 -14.24 16.26
CA LEU A 328 -8.40 -15.62 15.88
C LEU A 328 -8.01 -16.57 17.01
N GLN A 329 -8.67 -17.72 17.09
CA GLN A 329 -8.30 -18.73 18.08
C GLN A 329 -6.89 -19.28 17.77
N PRO A 330 -6.04 -19.58 18.77
CA PRO A 330 -4.70 -20.12 18.51
C PRO A 330 -4.69 -21.38 17.62
N ALA A 331 -5.67 -22.26 17.81
CA ALA A 331 -5.80 -23.48 17.02
C ALA A 331 -6.08 -23.20 15.53
N PHE A 332 -6.58 -22.01 15.17
CA PHE A 332 -6.88 -21.64 13.78
C PHE A 332 -5.66 -21.74 12.87
N PHE A 333 -4.44 -21.56 13.37
CA PHE A 333 -3.24 -21.64 12.54
C PHE A 333 -2.69 -23.08 12.39
N SER A 334 -3.24 -24.05 13.13
CA SER A 334 -2.95 -25.47 12.97
C SER A 334 -3.77 -26.05 11.82
N HIS A 335 -3.20 -27.03 11.10
CA HIS A 335 -3.91 -27.73 10.02
C HIS A 335 -5.17 -28.44 10.52
N ASP A 336 -5.17 -28.95 11.76
CA ASP A 336 -6.30 -29.70 12.35
C ASP A 336 -7.61 -28.91 12.37
N SER A 337 -7.55 -27.57 12.37
CA SER A 337 -8.74 -26.71 12.35
C SER A 337 -9.35 -26.54 10.96
N HIS A 338 -8.70 -27.04 9.91
CA HIS A 338 -9.05 -26.80 8.50
C HIS A 338 -9.45 -28.03 7.72
N HIS A 339 -9.40 -29.21 8.35
CA HIS A 339 -9.87 -30.44 7.74
C HIS A 339 -10.49 -31.37 8.78
N PRO A 340 -11.40 -32.25 8.36
CA PRO A 340 -11.88 -33.33 9.22
C PRO A 340 -10.76 -34.30 9.63
N PRO A 341 -10.86 -34.93 10.82
CA PRO A 341 -9.82 -35.83 11.34
C PRO A 341 -9.63 -37.10 10.49
N GLU A 342 -10.59 -37.48 9.67
CA GLU A 342 -10.52 -38.65 8.79
C GLU A 342 -9.66 -38.44 7.54
N TRP A 343 -9.25 -37.20 7.23
CA TRP A 343 -8.42 -36.91 6.08
C TRP A 343 -6.99 -37.44 6.28
N ARG A 344 -6.39 -37.91 5.19
CA ARG A 344 -5.04 -38.48 5.22
C ARG A 344 -4.00 -37.36 5.39
N VAL A 345 -3.25 -37.42 6.49
CA VAL A 345 -2.12 -36.53 6.77
C VAL A 345 -0.80 -37.19 6.38
N GLU A 346 -0.02 -36.51 5.54
CA GLU A 346 1.29 -36.95 5.08
C GLU A 346 2.39 -36.00 5.57
N GLN A 347 3.45 -36.55 6.16
CA GLN A 347 4.61 -35.79 6.60
C GLN A 347 5.67 -35.72 5.48
N GLU A 348 6.19 -34.52 5.21
CA GLU A 348 7.29 -34.27 4.25
C GLU A 348 8.67 -34.19 4.89
#